data_AF-A0A6L7PY60-F1
#
_entry.id   AF-A0A6L7PY60-F1
#
_cell.length_a   1.000
_cell.length_b   1.000
_cell.length_c   1.000
_cell.angle_alpha   90.00
_cell.angle_beta   90.00
_cell.angle_gamma   90.00
#
_symmetry.space_group_name_H-M   'P 1'
#
loop_
_entity.id
_entity.type
_entity.pdbx_description
1 polymer ?
#
loop_
_entity_poly.entity_id
_entity_poly.type
_entity_poly.pdbx_seq_one_letter_code
_entity_poly.pdbx_strand_id
1 'polypeptide(L)'
;MRAAAPPKPINSPSTPLAAPLMRATLPCNRAPWRISDIVEPPGGYGRNSITSPPLGLRGIMLARSAAVALNSTLARRRIVQMPDYFTEVDVLRSGDSAGNGMTLRLTDGQGRRIHTVAVPQEGYSHTGPTWAYIFENEGLTLIDPGAEVSFDLLKSGMALGGLEVSDIERVIITHGHADHDGGVARVIEQSDAELWAHDIYQPLLPFDPRDLQFMASSPIHQAMWETAKANGFSPSNSEERDRYMASRRTHQVGHHIAHGEQQGALTYMHAPGHSPDEICAVIENGPGDGMVFTGDHVLPEISPHPTMKTAFNGAVLNSLPVHYQDPDESFGLLTYLRSLQRVADLGSEVAVLPAHRLYNNHKFNFQTTQRAGDLIRFHARRLGRILVTAGPEPQPLEDVTRLTFERRKLEGGNFFAALTEVVAHIELLEDAGDMEVTDDHRLRRTGRENYQELLRTL
;
A
#
# COMPACT_ATOMS: atom_id res chain seq x y z
N MET A 1 48.05 4.00 -63.80
CA MET A 1 48.74 2.88 -63.11
C MET A 1 49.42 3.39 -61.86
N ARG A 2 48.93 2.98 -60.69
CA ARG A 2 49.68 2.62 -59.46
C ARG A 2 48.70 2.74 -58.29
N ALA A 3 48.30 1.58 -57.79
CA ALA A 3 47.51 1.40 -56.59
C ALA A 3 48.23 2.02 -55.39
N ALA A 4 47.52 2.83 -54.62
CA ALA A 4 47.99 3.36 -53.35
C ALA A 4 47.70 2.35 -52.22
N ALA A 5 48.64 2.26 -51.29
CA ALA A 5 48.70 1.33 -50.18
C ALA A 5 47.49 1.43 -49.22
N PRO A 6 47.15 0.35 -48.48
CA PRO A 6 46.06 0.37 -47.52
C PRO A 6 46.42 1.23 -46.28
N PRO A 7 45.45 1.96 -45.71
CA PRO A 7 45.69 2.73 -44.50
C PRO A 7 45.79 1.84 -43.25
N LYS A 8 46.64 2.26 -42.32
CA LYS A 8 46.88 1.67 -40.99
C LYS A 8 45.61 1.69 -40.12
N PRO A 9 45.45 0.73 -39.18
CA PRO A 9 44.32 0.70 -38.27
C PRO A 9 44.37 1.91 -37.31
N ILE A 10 43.23 2.58 -37.18
CA ILE A 10 43.00 3.66 -36.21
C ILE A 10 42.67 3.01 -34.86
N ASN A 11 43.40 3.43 -33.83
CA ASN A 11 43.17 3.06 -32.43
C ASN A 11 41.74 3.42 -32.01
N SER A 12 41.01 2.43 -31.50
CA SER A 12 39.78 2.62 -30.75
C SER A 12 40.08 3.30 -29.41
N PRO A 13 39.28 4.30 -28.97
CA PRO A 13 39.37 4.81 -27.62
C PRO A 13 38.88 3.73 -26.64
N SER A 14 39.71 3.47 -25.65
CA SER A 14 39.49 2.57 -24.51
C SER A 14 38.16 2.89 -23.81
N THR A 15 37.29 1.88 -23.75
CA THR A 15 36.14 1.82 -22.84
C THR A 15 36.65 1.90 -21.39
N PRO A 16 36.16 2.80 -20.53
CA PRO A 16 36.48 2.72 -19.11
C PRO A 16 35.81 1.47 -18.53
N LEU A 17 36.63 0.59 -17.96
CA LEU A 17 36.18 -0.55 -17.15
C LEU A 17 35.19 -0.06 -16.09
N ALA A 18 33.99 -0.63 -16.09
CA ALA A 18 33.02 -0.47 -15.03
C ALA A 18 33.67 -0.90 -13.70
N ALA A 19 33.81 0.05 -12.79
CA ALA A 19 34.17 -0.23 -11.41
C ALA A 19 33.06 -1.07 -10.77
N PRO A 20 33.38 -2.07 -9.93
CA PRO A 20 32.37 -2.91 -9.31
C PRO A 20 31.50 -2.08 -8.37
N LEU A 21 30.18 -2.20 -8.53
CA LEU A 21 29.16 -1.72 -7.59
C LEU A 21 29.48 -2.30 -6.20
N MET A 22 30.06 -1.47 -5.34
CA MET A 22 30.07 -1.73 -3.90
C MET A 22 28.62 -1.69 -3.44
N ARG A 23 28.06 -2.85 -3.09
CA ARG A 23 26.85 -2.95 -2.28
C ARG A 23 27.10 -2.17 -0.99
N ALA A 24 26.47 -1.02 -0.83
CA ALA A 24 26.36 -0.36 0.46
C ALA A 24 25.42 -1.22 1.32
N THR A 25 25.98 -2.16 2.07
CA THR A 25 25.26 -2.79 3.18
C THR A 25 25.09 -1.74 4.27
N LEU A 26 23.86 -1.28 4.48
CA LEU A 26 23.48 -0.43 5.60
C LEU A 26 23.79 -1.17 6.92
N PRO A 27 24.64 -0.63 7.81
CA PRO A 27 24.89 -1.24 9.10
C PRO A 27 23.74 -0.89 10.06
N CYS A 28 22.72 -1.74 10.12
CA CYS A 28 21.72 -1.70 11.18
C CYS A 28 22.33 -2.28 12.48
N ASN A 29 22.85 -1.42 13.34
CA ASN A 29 23.32 -1.80 14.68
C ASN A 29 22.14 -1.90 15.65
N ARG A 30 21.23 -2.86 15.42
CA ARG A 30 20.29 -3.44 16.41
C ARG A 30 19.78 -4.76 15.85
N ALA A 31 19.50 -5.72 16.74
CA ALA A 31 19.10 -7.06 16.34
C ALA A 31 17.89 -6.99 15.37
N PRO A 32 17.94 -7.65 14.19
CA PRO A 32 16.79 -7.69 13.29
C PRO A 32 15.60 -8.29 14.05
N TRP A 33 14.41 -7.75 13.78
CA TRP A 33 13.15 -8.35 14.23
C TRP A 33 13.14 -9.81 13.79
N ARG A 34 13.21 -10.76 14.73
CA ARG A 34 13.11 -12.18 14.39
C ARG A 34 11.65 -12.57 14.37
N ILE A 35 11.21 -13.17 13.27
CA ILE A 35 9.87 -13.76 13.16
C ILE A 35 9.61 -14.89 14.18
N SER A 36 10.65 -15.38 14.85
CA SER A 36 10.50 -16.23 16.04
C SER A 36 9.72 -15.56 17.19
N ASP A 37 9.67 -14.22 17.24
CA ASP A 37 8.91 -13.46 18.23
C ASP A 37 7.46 -13.17 17.76
N ILE A 38 7.09 -13.64 16.55
CA ILE A 38 5.85 -13.31 15.82
C ILE A 38 4.83 -14.47 15.83
N VAL A 39 5.27 -15.70 16.05
CA VAL A 39 4.42 -16.91 16.02
C VAL A 39 4.44 -17.56 17.39
N GLU A 40 3.42 -17.31 18.22
CA GLU A 40 3.15 -18.21 19.35
C GLU A 40 2.65 -19.57 18.80
N PRO A 41 3.07 -20.71 19.39
CA PRO A 41 2.47 -22.00 19.07
C PRO A 41 0.98 -21.95 19.44
N PRO A 42 0.10 -22.70 18.73
CA PRO A 42 -1.33 -22.65 19.00
C PRO A 42 -1.62 -23.12 20.42
N GLY A 43 -1.91 -22.17 21.31
CA GLY A 43 -2.58 -22.42 22.59
C GLY A 43 -3.96 -23.00 22.31
N GLY A 44 -4.20 -24.21 22.80
CA GLY A 44 -5.40 -25.00 22.52
C GLY A 44 -6.70 -24.22 22.76
N TYR A 45 -7.68 -24.45 21.89
CA TYR A 45 -9.06 -23.98 22.03
C TYR A 45 -9.67 -24.49 23.35
N GLY A 46 -9.52 -23.69 24.42
CA GLY A 46 -10.25 -23.85 25.67
C GLY A 46 -11.68 -23.33 25.51
N ARG A 47 -12.66 -24.21 25.69
CA ARG A 47 -14.08 -23.87 25.78
C ARG A 47 -14.28 -22.87 26.93
N ASN A 48 -14.67 -21.63 26.61
CA ASN A 48 -15.23 -20.72 27.62
C ASN A 48 -16.74 -20.65 27.47
N SER A 49 -17.41 -21.29 28.44
CA SER A 49 -18.83 -21.19 28.74
C SER A 49 -19.21 -19.76 29.10
N ILE A 50 -20.22 -19.23 28.41
CA ILE A 50 -20.86 -17.95 28.70
C ILE A 50 -21.77 -18.12 29.91
N THR A 51 -21.51 -17.38 30.99
CA THR A 51 -22.49 -17.12 32.05
C THR A 51 -22.62 -15.62 32.25
N SER A 52 -23.79 -15.08 31.89
CA SER A 52 -24.19 -13.68 32.07
C SER A 52 -24.46 -13.34 33.54
N PRO A 53 -24.28 -12.08 33.98
CA PRO A 53 -24.97 -11.56 35.16
C PRO A 53 -26.10 -10.56 34.79
N PRO A 54 -27.09 -10.35 35.68
CA PRO A 54 -28.35 -9.70 35.34
C PRO A 54 -28.37 -8.18 35.56
N LEU A 55 -29.34 -7.56 34.88
CA LEU A 55 -29.78 -6.16 34.98
C LEU A 55 -30.37 -5.82 36.37
N GLY A 56 -30.06 -4.62 36.87
CA GLY A 56 -30.73 -4.00 38.02
C GLY A 56 -30.88 -2.49 37.85
N LEU A 57 -32.13 -2.03 37.74
CA LEU A 57 -32.59 -0.63 37.70
C LEU A 57 -32.65 0.01 39.09
N ARG A 58 -32.33 1.31 39.21
CA ARG A 58 -33.16 2.41 39.83
C ARG A 58 -32.33 3.65 40.22
N GLY A 59 -32.90 4.84 40.01
CA GLY A 59 -32.56 6.08 40.76
C GLY A 59 -32.60 7.37 39.92
N ILE A 60 -33.26 8.42 40.41
CA ILE A 60 -33.79 9.60 39.69
C ILE A 60 -33.42 10.91 40.43
N MET A 61 -33.20 12.02 39.68
CA MET A 61 -33.27 13.48 40.03
C MET A 61 -32.29 14.06 41.09
N LEU A 62 -31.90 15.36 41.15
CA LEU A 62 -32.27 16.64 40.50
C LEU A 62 -31.15 17.70 40.75
N ALA A 63 -30.93 18.58 39.75
CA ALA A 63 -30.50 20.00 39.71
C ALA A 63 -29.63 20.69 40.80
N ARG A 64 -28.64 21.51 40.38
CA ARG A 64 -28.71 23.01 40.33
C ARG A 64 -27.45 23.69 39.76
N SER A 65 -27.69 24.87 39.20
CA SER A 65 -26.86 25.78 38.40
C SER A 65 -25.61 26.39 39.06
N ALA A 66 -24.65 26.82 38.23
CA ALA A 66 -24.03 28.15 38.29
C ALA A 66 -23.26 28.46 36.99
N ALA A 67 -23.52 29.62 36.39
CA ALA A 67 -22.76 30.19 35.29
C ALA A 67 -21.68 31.13 35.83
N VAL A 68 -20.45 31.08 35.29
CA VAL A 68 -19.46 32.17 35.34
C VAL A 68 -18.69 32.18 34.02
N ALA A 69 -18.56 33.37 33.43
CA ALA A 69 -17.91 33.68 32.16
C ALA A 69 -16.37 33.84 32.28
N LEU A 70 -15.73 33.99 31.11
CA LEU A 70 -14.31 34.33 30.81
C LEU A 70 -13.37 33.10 30.86
N ASN A 71 -12.65 32.71 29.82
CA ASN A 71 -11.78 33.49 28.95
C ASN A 71 -11.31 32.61 27.77
N SER A 72 -10.97 33.26 26.66
CA SER A 72 -10.40 32.65 25.46
C SER A 72 -8.99 32.09 25.73
N THR A 73 -8.85 30.77 25.69
CA THR A 73 -7.58 30.10 25.43
C THR A 73 -7.87 28.86 24.61
N LEU A 74 -7.37 28.84 23.37
CA LEU A 74 -7.30 27.65 22.53
C LEU A 74 -6.58 26.57 23.33
N ALA A 75 -7.34 25.67 23.94
CA ALA A 75 -6.81 24.46 24.53
C ALA A 75 -6.22 23.65 23.39
N ARG A 76 -4.89 23.66 23.26
CA ARG A 76 -4.12 22.63 22.55
C ARG A 76 -4.52 21.29 23.16
N ARG A 77 -5.58 20.68 22.61
CA ARG A 77 -5.94 19.29 22.93
C ARG A 77 -4.76 18.48 22.42
N ARG A 78 -3.96 17.94 23.34
CA ARG A 78 -3.03 16.85 23.02
C ARG A 78 -3.85 15.80 22.28
N ILE A 79 -3.61 15.69 20.98
CA ILE A 79 -4.08 14.57 20.19
C ILE A 79 -3.44 13.34 20.85
N VAL A 80 -4.27 12.47 21.39
CA VAL A 80 -3.82 11.25 22.03
C VAL A 80 -3.11 10.41 20.95
N GLN A 81 -1.84 10.07 21.19
CA GLN A 81 -0.96 9.24 20.34
C GLN A 81 -0.51 9.86 19.00
N MET A 82 0.01 11.08 19.01
CA MET A 82 0.90 11.52 17.94
C MET A 82 2.29 10.87 18.16
N PRO A 83 2.92 10.25 17.15
CA PRO A 83 4.29 9.78 17.25
C PRO A 83 5.18 10.93 17.72
N ASP A 84 6.17 10.65 18.58
CA ASP A 84 7.09 11.67 19.11
C ASP A 84 7.82 12.45 18.00
N TYR A 85 7.81 11.90 16.78
CA TYR A 85 8.32 12.49 15.56
C TYR A 85 7.66 13.83 15.17
N PHE A 86 6.34 13.96 15.33
CA PHE A 86 5.64 15.20 15.00
C PHE A 86 5.57 16.11 16.24
N THR A 87 5.84 17.39 16.06
CA THR A 87 5.78 18.40 17.13
C THR A 87 4.48 19.18 17.12
N GLU A 88 3.83 19.29 15.95
CA GLU A 88 2.59 20.04 15.75
C GLU A 88 1.73 19.45 14.64
N VAL A 89 0.40 19.52 14.84
CA VAL A 89 -0.63 19.15 13.86
C VAL A 89 -1.64 20.29 13.81
N ASP A 90 -1.61 21.08 12.75
CA ASP A 90 -2.57 22.15 12.51
C ASP A 90 -3.68 21.64 11.60
N VAL A 91 -4.94 21.77 12.02
CA VAL A 91 -6.09 21.52 11.17
C VAL A 91 -6.46 22.83 10.46
N LEU A 92 -6.10 22.94 9.18
CA LEU A 92 -6.36 24.11 8.35
C LEU A 92 -7.80 24.11 7.78
N ARG A 93 -8.33 22.91 7.52
CA ARG A 93 -9.73 22.67 7.15
C ARG A 93 -10.20 21.36 7.75
N SER A 94 -11.31 21.38 8.47
CA SER A 94 -11.94 20.15 8.97
C SER A 94 -12.61 19.40 7.81
N GLY A 95 -12.44 18.08 7.79
CA GLY A 95 -13.18 17.18 6.90
C GLY A 95 -14.40 16.56 7.59
N ASP A 96 -14.99 15.55 6.92
CA ASP A 96 -16.05 14.72 7.51
C ASP A 96 -15.51 13.73 8.57
N SER A 97 -16.34 12.76 8.99
CA SER A 97 -15.95 11.75 9.99
C SER A 97 -14.80 10.83 9.54
N ALA A 98 -14.63 10.64 8.22
CA ALA A 98 -13.55 9.88 7.59
C ALA A 98 -12.38 10.77 7.15
N GLY A 99 -12.51 12.09 7.29
CA GLY A 99 -11.50 13.06 6.91
C GLY A 99 -11.62 13.60 5.49
N ASN A 100 -12.66 13.28 4.71
CA ASN A 100 -12.78 13.81 3.34
C ASN A 100 -12.77 15.35 3.34
N GLY A 101 -11.92 15.93 2.50
CA GLY A 101 -11.71 17.38 2.40
C GLY A 101 -10.92 18.00 3.55
N MET A 102 -10.41 17.19 4.49
CA MET A 102 -9.54 17.67 5.55
C MET A 102 -8.23 18.20 4.97
N THR A 103 -7.73 19.28 5.54
CA THR A 103 -6.40 19.82 5.22
C THR A 103 -5.64 20.03 6.52
N LEU A 104 -4.44 19.48 6.59
CA LEU A 104 -3.58 19.55 7.75
C LEU A 104 -2.21 20.13 7.39
N ARG A 105 -1.52 20.63 8.41
CA ARG A 105 -0.09 20.84 8.37
C ARG A 105 0.55 20.08 9.53
N LEU A 106 1.40 19.13 9.19
CA LEU A 106 2.22 18.38 10.14
C LEU A 106 3.59 19.05 10.21
N THR A 107 4.12 19.26 11.41
CA THR A 107 5.48 19.74 11.61
C THR A 107 6.29 18.68 12.36
N ASP A 108 7.44 18.28 11.82
CA ASP A 108 8.31 17.29 12.46
C ASP A 108 9.28 17.90 13.49
N GLY A 109 10.06 17.04 14.15
CA GLY A 109 11.09 17.45 15.12
C GLY A 109 12.21 18.32 14.55
N GLN A 110 12.42 18.31 13.23
CA GLN A 110 13.40 19.13 12.53
C GLN A 110 12.80 20.44 11.99
N GLY A 111 11.50 20.67 12.21
CA GLY A 111 10.78 21.83 11.72
C GLY A 111 10.34 21.72 10.25
N ARG A 112 10.47 20.56 9.62
CA ARG A 112 9.92 20.31 8.28
C ARG A 112 8.40 20.36 8.36
N ARG A 113 7.78 21.05 7.40
CA ARG A 113 6.33 21.15 7.27
C ARG A 113 5.84 20.26 6.14
N ILE A 114 4.86 19.42 6.44
CA ILE A 114 4.16 18.60 5.47
C ILE A 114 2.73 19.10 5.43
N HIS A 115 2.38 19.74 4.33
CA HIS A 115 1.02 20.13 4.04
C HIS A 115 0.30 18.92 3.44
N THR A 116 -0.86 18.54 3.96
CA THR A 116 -1.54 17.33 3.51
C THR A 116 -3.02 17.56 3.31
N VAL A 117 -3.55 17.00 2.23
CA VAL A 117 -4.94 17.16 1.81
C VAL A 117 -5.57 15.78 1.64
N ALA A 118 -6.63 15.52 2.40
CA ALA A 118 -7.46 14.34 2.23
C ALA A 118 -8.44 14.57 1.09
N VAL A 119 -8.20 13.89 -0.03
CA VAL A 119 -8.97 14.05 -1.27
C VAL A 119 -9.86 12.83 -1.53
N PRO A 120 -11.08 13.02 -2.07
CA PRO A 120 -12.05 11.95 -2.24
C PRO A 120 -11.64 11.02 -3.39
N GLN A 121 -11.88 9.72 -3.20
CA GLN A 121 -11.78 8.78 -4.32
C GLN A 121 -12.92 8.97 -5.33
N GLU A 122 -12.82 8.29 -6.48
CA GLU A 122 -13.94 8.21 -7.41
C GLU A 122 -15.09 7.40 -6.78
N GLY A 123 -16.20 8.08 -6.51
CA GLY A 123 -17.36 7.48 -5.86
C GLY A 123 -17.17 7.21 -4.37
N TYR A 124 -18.03 6.36 -3.81
CA TYR A 124 -17.96 6.00 -2.40
C TYR A 124 -16.92 4.92 -2.16
N SER A 125 -15.94 5.21 -1.31
CA SER A 125 -14.95 4.23 -0.87
C SER A 125 -15.06 3.94 0.63
N HIS A 126 -14.97 2.66 0.97
CA HIS A 126 -14.92 2.24 2.36
C HIS A 126 -13.56 2.52 3.00
N THR A 127 -12.47 2.71 2.24
CA THR A 127 -11.11 2.97 2.76
C THR A 127 -10.96 4.41 3.27
N GLY A 128 -11.80 5.33 2.81
CA GLY A 128 -11.75 6.76 3.14
C GLY A 128 -11.10 7.58 2.02
N PRO A 129 -10.72 8.85 2.29
CA PRO A 129 -9.99 9.66 1.32
C PRO A 129 -8.58 9.13 1.07
N THR A 130 -8.00 9.52 -0.06
CA THR A 130 -6.56 9.43 -0.31
C THR A 130 -5.88 10.67 0.28
N TRP A 131 -4.77 10.51 0.99
CA TRP A 131 -4.00 11.60 1.56
C TRP A 131 -2.87 12.00 0.62
N ALA A 132 -2.99 13.19 0.01
CA ALA A 132 -1.93 13.83 -0.74
C ALA A 132 -0.95 14.51 0.23
N TYR A 133 0.36 14.40 -0.02
CA TYR A 133 1.40 15.00 0.83
C TYR A 133 2.25 15.98 0.04
N ILE A 134 2.40 17.20 0.55
CA ILE A 134 3.12 18.29 -0.09
C ILE A 134 4.17 18.84 0.87
N PHE A 135 5.43 18.84 0.46
CA PHE A 135 6.54 19.33 1.29
C PHE A 135 7.75 19.76 0.44
N GLU A 136 8.61 20.56 1.07
CA GLU A 136 9.87 21.01 0.47
C GLU A 136 10.91 19.89 0.49
N ASN A 137 11.46 19.56 -0.69
CA ASN A 137 12.56 18.61 -0.86
C ASN A 137 13.41 18.97 -2.08
N GLU A 138 14.20 20.05 -1.95
CA GLU A 138 14.96 20.64 -3.06
C GLU A 138 14.03 20.99 -4.23
N GLY A 139 12.94 21.67 -3.90
CA GLY A 139 11.78 21.89 -4.76
C GLY A 139 10.51 21.29 -4.14
N LEU A 140 9.38 21.93 -4.41
CA LEU A 140 8.10 21.52 -3.84
C LEU A 140 7.66 20.18 -4.44
N THR A 141 7.53 19.18 -3.58
CA THR A 141 7.20 17.81 -3.95
C THR A 141 5.78 17.46 -3.49
N LEU A 142 4.98 16.93 -4.41
CA LEU A 142 3.67 16.33 -4.15
C LEU A 142 3.79 14.80 -4.25
N ILE A 143 3.34 14.06 -3.24
CA ILE A 143 3.13 12.61 -3.29
C ILE A 143 1.62 12.35 -3.43
N ASP A 144 1.25 11.60 -4.47
CA ASP A 144 -0.10 11.14 -4.82
C ASP A 144 -1.15 12.28 -4.95
N PRO A 145 -1.41 12.80 -6.16
CA PRO A 145 -2.39 13.87 -6.39
C PRO A 145 -3.87 13.48 -6.16
N GLY A 146 -4.17 12.21 -5.92
CA GLY A 146 -5.54 11.74 -5.83
C GLY A 146 -6.11 11.25 -7.16
N ALA A 147 -7.42 11.01 -7.20
CA ALA A 147 -8.16 10.78 -8.45
C ALA A 147 -8.32 12.06 -9.29
N GLU A 148 -8.74 11.94 -10.55
CA GLU A 148 -8.98 13.13 -11.39
C GLU A 148 -10.00 14.10 -10.75
N VAL A 149 -11.08 13.54 -10.18
CA VAL A 149 -12.13 14.29 -9.47
C VAL A 149 -11.64 15.01 -8.21
N SER A 150 -10.48 14.63 -7.68
CA SER A 150 -9.88 15.24 -6.49
C SER A 150 -9.20 16.58 -6.75
N PHE A 151 -8.90 16.90 -8.00
CA PHE A 151 -7.99 17.99 -8.35
C PHE A 151 -8.38 19.36 -7.75
N ASP A 152 -9.65 19.75 -7.84
CA ASP A 152 -10.08 21.05 -7.31
C ASP A 152 -10.01 21.10 -5.77
N LEU A 153 -10.20 19.95 -5.11
CA LEU A 153 -10.07 19.85 -3.65
C LEU A 153 -8.62 19.87 -3.20
N LEU A 154 -7.73 19.20 -3.96
CA LEU A 154 -6.28 19.31 -3.79
C LEU A 154 -5.84 20.77 -3.91
N LYS A 155 -6.18 21.43 -5.01
CA LYS A 155 -5.85 22.84 -5.28
C LYS A 155 -6.34 23.78 -4.18
N SER A 156 -7.61 23.66 -3.78
CA SER A 156 -8.15 24.49 -2.69
C SER A 156 -7.51 24.16 -1.33
N GLY A 157 -7.12 22.91 -1.10
CA GLY A 157 -6.39 22.50 0.10
C GLY A 157 -4.98 23.09 0.13
N MET A 158 -4.25 23.06 -0.97
CA MET A 158 -2.93 23.69 -1.13
C MET A 158 -2.97 25.20 -0.86
N ALA A 159 -3.99 25.89 -1.37
CA ALA A 159 -4.16 27.34 -1.19
C ALA A 159 -4.30 27.75 0.29
N LEU A 160 -4.87 26.90 1.15
CA LEU A 160 -4.90 27.13 2.61
C LEU A 160 -3.50 27.10 3.25
N GLY A 161 -2.57 26.43 2.59
CA GLY A 161 -1.16 26.41 2.93
C GLY A 161 -0.38 27.62 2.43
N GLY A 162 -0.98 28.44 1.55
CA GLY A 162 -0.28 29.46 0.77
C GLY A 162 0.51 28.89 -0.41
N LEU A 163 0.13 27.70 -0.91
CA LEU A 163 0.76 27.01 -2.03
C LEU A 163 -0.19 27.01 -3.23
N GLU A 164 0.37 27.16 -4.42
CA GLU A 164 -0.34 27.02 -5.69
C GLU A 164 0.10 25.72 -6.41
N VAL A 165 -0.76 25.17 -7.28
CA VAL A 165 -0.41 23.97 -8.06
C VAL A 165 0.81 24.22 -8.95
N SER A 166 0.95 25.44 -9.47
CA SER A 166 2.10 25.87 -10.27
C SER A 166 3.43 25.90 -9.51
N ASP A 167 3.40 25.86 -8.18
CA ASP A 167 4.61 25.82 -7.36
C ASP A 167 5.20 24.40 -7.28
N ILE A 168 4.44 23.37 -7.68
CA ILE A 168 4.90 21.98 -7.66
C ILE A 168 5.99 21.79 -8.72
N GLU A 169 7.16 21.34 -8.28
CA GLU A 169 8.29 21.00 -9.16
C GLU A 169 8.35 19.49 -9.42
N ARG A 170 7.79 18.68 -8.51
CA ARG A 170 7.83 17.22 -8.58
C ARG A 170 6.52 16.60 -8.13
N VAL A 171 5.99 15.68 -8.94
CA VAL A 171 4.89 14.79 -8.54
C VAL A 171 5.44 13.36 -8.46
N ILE A 172 5.42 12.77 -7.27
CA ILE A 172 5.78 11.38 -7.03
C ILE A 172 4.50 10.57 -6.90
N ILE A 173 4.43 9.46 -7.63
CA ILE A 173 3.33 8.50 -7.49
C ILE A 173 3.84 7.29 -6.74
N THR A 174 3.12 6.89 -5.70
CA THR A 174 3.43 5.66 -4.98
C THR A 174 3.16 4.44 -5.85
N HIS A 175 2.02 4.38 -6.56
CA HIS A 175 1.68 3.30 -7.48
C HIS A 175 0.52 3.65 -8.44
N GLY A 176 0.29 2.82 -9.46
CA GLY A 176 -0.68 3.05 -10.54
C GLY A 176 -2.16 2.73 -10.26
N HIS A 177 -2.66 2.99 -9.05
CA HIS A 177 -4.10 2.98 -8.76
C HIS A 177 -4.73 4.36 -8.95
N ALA A 178 -6.00 4.37 -9.37
CA ALA A 178 -6.66 5.55 -9.90
C ALA A 178 -6.81 6.69 -8.89
N ASP A 179 -6.92 6.36 -7.61
CA ASP A 179 -7.00 7.33 -6.54
C ASP A 179 -5.64 7.86 -6.08
N HIS A 180 -4.54 7.39 -6.68
CA HIS A 180 -3.19 7.91 -6.47
C HIS A 180 -2.69 8.67 -7.70
N ASP A 181 -2.79 8.07 -8.89
CA ASP A 181 -2.24 8.63 -10.13
C ASP A 181 -3.26 9.32 -11.04
N GLY A 182 -4.56 9.24 -10.74
CA GLY A 182 -5.62 9.79 -11.62
C GLY A 182 -5.57 11.32 -11.77
N GLY A 183 -5.03 12.02 -10.76
CA GLY A 183 -4.89 13.48 -10.76
C GLY A 183 -3.64 14.00 -11.48
N VAL A 184 -2.74 13.12 -11.94
CA VAL A 184 -1.43 13.52 -12.49
C VAL A 184 -1.57 14.44 -13.69
N ALA A 185 -2.37 14.07 -14.70
CA ALA A 185 -2.56 14.88 -15.90
C ALA A 185 -2.99 16.32 -15.56
N ARG A 186 -3.88 16.48 -14.59
CA ARG A 186 -4.39 17.81 -14.17
C ARG A 186 -3.33 18.64 -13.43
N VAL A 187 -2.44 18.01 -12.66
CA VAL A 187 -1.32 18.70 -12.02
C VAL A 187 -0.32 19.16 -13.07
N ILE A 188 0.12 18.26 -13.96
CA ILE A 188 1.07 18.56 -15.03
C ILE A 188 0.53 19.61 -16.02
N GLU A 189 -0.79 19.66 -16.26
CA GLU A 189 -1.39 20.73 -17.07
C GLU A 189 -1.31 22.13 -16.43
N GLN A 190 -1.12 22.22 -15.10
CA GLN A 190 -1.11 23.48 -14.35
C GLN A 190 0.23 23.77 -13.67
N SER A 191 1.27 22.97 -13.92
CA SER A 191 2.62 23.16 -13.41
C SER A 191 3.66 22.69 -14.41
N ASP A 192 4.93 23.05 -14.18
CA ASP A 192 6.07 22.49 -14.91
C ASP A 192 6.65 21.26 -14.16
N ALA A 193 5.84 20.59 -13.35
CA ALA A 193 6.31 19.51 -12.49
C ALA A 193 6.80 18.31 -13.30
N GLU A 194 7.84 17.66 -12.81
CA GLU A 194 8.27 16.37 -13.35
C GLU A 194 7.52 15.22 -12.67
N LEU A 195 7.04 14.26 -13.45
CA LEU A 195 6.44 13.03 -12.94
C LEU A 195 7.53 12.01 -12.58
N TRP A 196 7.51 11.58 -11.33
CA TRP A 196 8.42 10.61 -10.75
C TRP A 196 7.63 9.37 -10.34
N ALA A 197 8.05 8.20 -10.82
CA ALA A 197 7.40 6.94 -10.50
C ALA A 197 8.42 5.79 -10.58
N HIS A 198 8.05 4.64 -10.03
CA HIS A 198 8.90 3.44 -10.15
C HIS A 198 9.18 3.10 -11.62
N ASP A 199 10.34 2.50 -11.89
CA ASP A 199 10.82 2.26 -13.25
C ASP A 199 9.84 1.43 -14.13
N ILE A 200 9.05 0.53 -13.53
CA ILE A 200 8.03 -0.25 -14.24
C ILE A 200 6.68 0.46 -14.45
N TYR A 201 6.43 1.59 -13.79
CA TYR A 201 5.17 2.33 -13.93
C TYR A 201 4.87 2.68 -15.40
N GLN A 202 5.84 3.31 -16.08
CA GLN A 202 5.72 3.73 -17.48
C GLN A 202 5.47 2.53 -18.43
N PRO A 203 6.24 1.44 -18.38
CA PRO A 203 5.93 0.19 -19.09
C PRO A 203 4.53 -0.39 -18.88
N LEU A 204 3.93 -0.15 -17.72
CA LEU A 204 2.61 -0.68 -17.34
C LEU A 204 1.44 0.24 -17.68
N LEU A 205 1.69 1.49 -18.10
CA LEU A 205 0.64 2.45 -18.50
C LEU A 205 -0.37 1.93 -19.54
N PRO A 206 0.03 1.15 -20.57
CA PRO A 206 -0.90 0.67 -21.59
C PRO A 206 -1.96 -0.32 -21.06
N PHE A 207 -1.66 -1.02 -19.97
CA PHE A 207 -2.44 -2.15 -19.47
C PHE A 207 -3.36 -1.72 -18.30
N ASP A 208 -4.59 -2.26 -18.22
CA ASP A 208 -5.44 -2.09 -17.03
C ASP A 208 -4.85 -2.94 -15.90
N PRO A 209 -4.57 -2.37 -14.71
CA PRO A 209 -4.10 -3.12 -13.56
C PRO A 209 -5.00 -4.31 -13.19
N ARG A 210 -6.31 -4.23 -13.45
CA ARG A 210 -7.25 -5.36 -13.25
C ARG A 210 -6.91 -6.51 -14.18
N ASP A 211 -6.64 -6.23 -15.45
CA ASP A 211 -6.32 -7.27 -16.42
C ASP A 211 -5.00 -7.94 -16.06
N LEU A 212 -4.00 -7.17 -15.62
CA LEU A 212 -2.69 -7.67 -15.18
C LEU A 212 -2.81 -8.65 -14.01
N GLN A 213 -3.69 -8.39 -13.04
CA GLN A 213 -3.88 -9.28 -11.89
C GLN A 213 -4.54 -10.62 -12.25
N PHE A 214 -5.29 -10.68 -13.35
CA PHE A 214 -6.13 -11.84 -13.68
C PHE A 214 -5.66 -12.64 -14.91
N MET A 215 -4.38 -12.52 -15.28
CA MET A 215 -3.84 -13.20 -16.47
C MET A 215 -3.49 -14.68 -16.24
N ALA A 216 -3.28 -15.09 -14.99
CA ALA A 216 -2.99 -16.48 -14.65
C ALA A 216 -4.24 -17.39 -14.76
N SER A 217 -4.01 -18.67 -15.04
CA SER A 217 -5.07 -19.65 -15.28
C SER A 217 -4.81 -21.00 -14.60
N SER A 218 -4.11 -21.01 -13.46
CA SER A 218 -3.91 -22.23 -12.65
C SER A 218 -5.25 -22.75 -12.09
N PRO A 219 -5.32 -23.98 -11.54
CA PRO A 219 -6.57 -24.53 -10.99
C PRO A 219 -7.26 -23.62 -9.97
N ILE A 220 -6.52 -22.94 -9.09
CA ILE A 220 -7.10 -22.00 -8.13
C ILE A 220 -7.73 -20.76 -8.81
N HIS A 221 -7.12 -20.25 -9.89
CA HIS A 221 -7.69 -19.15 -10.67
C HIS A 221 -8.97 -19.55 -11.39
N GLN A 222 -9.05 -20.79 -11.88
CA GLN A 222 -10.26 -21.33 -12.48
C GLN A 222 -11.37 -21.47 -11.42
N ALA A 223 -11.04 -22.03 -10.25
CA ALA A 223 -11.94 -22.11 -9.10
C ALA A 223 -12.47 -20.74 -8.67
N MET A 224 -11.59 -19.73 -8.66
CA MET A 224 -11.92 -18.34 -8.36
C MET A 224 -12.96 -17.79 -9.33
N TRP A 225 -12.72 -17.92 -10.63
CA TRP A 225 -13.65 -17.38 -11.64
C TRP A 225 -14.99 -18.10 -11.65
N GLU A 226 -15.00 -19.42 -11.46
CA GLU A 226 -16.22 -20.21 -11.29
C GLU A 226 -17.02 -19.72 -10.08
N THR A 227 -16.33 -19.54 -8.93
CA THR A 227 -16.93 -19.05 -7.68
C THR A 227 -17.45 -17.63 -7.82
N ALA A 228 -16.67 -16.73 -8.44
CA ALA A 228 -17.05 -15.34 -8.68
C ALA A 228 -18.31 -15.26 -9.56
N LYS A 229 -18.35 -16.01 -10.66
CA LYS A 229 -19.50 -16.06 -11.58
C LYS A 229 -20.74 -16.63 -10.91
N ALA A 230 -20.60 -17.71 -10.12
CA ALA A 230 -21.71 -18.28 -9.34
C ALA A 230 -22.30 -17.29 -8.34
N ASN A 231 -21.47 -16.35 -7.86
CA ASN A 231 -21.84 -15.28 -6.94
C ASN A 231 -22.22 -13.96 -7.63
N GLY A 232 -22.46 -14.00 -8.95
CA GLY A 232 -22.96 -12.85 -9.70
C GLY A 232 -21.94 -11.74 -9.92
N PHE A 233 -20.64 -12.01 -9.75
CA PHE A 233 -19.61 -11.04 -10.10
C PHE A 233 -19.61 -10.78 -11.60
N SER A 234 -19.65 -9.52 -11.97
CA SER A 234 -19.39 -9.03 -13.32
C SER A 234 -18.37 -7.91 -13.21
N PRO A 235 -17.30 -7.91 -14.02
CA PRO A 235 -16.42 -6.75 -14.12
C PRO A 235 -17.27 -5.51 -14.43
N SER A 236 -17.09 -4.44 -13.66
CA SER A 236 -17.68 -3.15 -13.98
C SER A 236 -16.81 -2.44 -15.00
N ASN A 237 -17.38 -2.15 -16.17
CA ASN A 237 -16.83 -1.16 -17.08
C ASN A 237 -17.68 0.10 -16.93
N SER A 238 -17.06 1.19 -16.51
CA SER A 238 -17.70 2.50 -16.38
C SER A 238 -17.01 3.50 -17.30
N GLU A 239 -17.75 4.50 -17.76
CA GLU A 239 -17.18 5.61 -18.52
C GLU A 239 -16.09 6.35 -17.74
N GLU A 240 -16.20 6.37 -16.41
CA GLU A 240 -15.18 6.91 -15.50
C GLU A 240 -13.88 6.15 -15.62
N ARG A 241 -13.95 4.81 -15.57
CA ARG A 241 -12.79 3.94 -15.75
C ARG A 241 -12.15 4.12 -17.13
N ASP A 242 -12.96 4.25 -18.18
CA ASP A 242 -12.46 4.49 -19.54
C ASP A 242 -11.74 5.85 -19.64
N ARG A 243 -12.27 6.90 -19.02
CA ARG A 243 -11.62 8.22 -18.93
C ARG A 243 -10.30 8.15 -18.17
N TYR A 244 -10.30 7.51 -17.00
CA TYR A 244 -9.09 7.27 -16.22
C TYR A 244 -8.02 6.56 -17.06
N MET A 245 -8.37 5.45 -17.72
CA MET A 245 -7.42 4.70 -18.54
C MET A 245 -6.92 5.50 -19.76
N ALA A 246 -7.76 6.37 -20.33
CA ALA A 246 -7.33 7.26 -21.41
C ALA A 246 -6.33 8.32 -20.91
N SER A 247 -6.62 8.95 -19.77
CA SER A 247 -5.74 9.94 -19.12
C SER A 247 -4.41 9.31 -18.71
N ARG A 248 -4.45 8.18 -17.99
CA ARG A 248 -3.28 7.44 -17.51
C ARG A 248 -2.29 7.10 -18.61
N ARG A 249 -2.76 6.71 -19.80
CA ARG A 249 -1.91 6.38 -20.95
C ARG A 249 -1.12 7.57 -21.50
N THR A 250 -1.46 8.80 -21.12
CA THR A 250 -0.75 10.02 -21.54
C THR A 250 0.40 10.40 -20.61
N HIS A 251 0.48 9.78 -19.43
CA HIS A 251 1.53 10.08 -18.46
C HIS A 251 2.93 9.82 -19.04
N GLN A 252 3.84 10.74 -18.77
CA GLN A 252 5.25 10.65 -19.15
C GLN A 252 6.07 10.83 -17.89
N VAL A 253 6.69 9.75 -17.44
CA VAL A 253 7.64 9.73 -16.34
C VAL A 253 8.91 10.44 -16.80
N GLY A 254 9.23 11.56 -16.15
CA GLY A 254 10.49 12.26 -16.37
C GLY A 254 11.64 11.63 -15.59
N HIS A 255 11.32 11.05 -14.43
CA HIS A 255 12.30 10.40 -13.56
C HIS A 255 11.83 9.02 -13.10
N HIS A 256 12.59 7.99 -13.50
CA HIS A 256 12.31 6.60 -13.13
C HIS A 256 13.05 6.25 -11.83
N ILE A 257 12.29 6.10 -10.75
CA ILE A 257 12.81 5.83 -9.42
C ILE A 257 13.25 4.36 -9.32
N ALA A 258 14.49 4.14 -8.88
CA ALA A 258 15.01 2.82 -8.53
C ALA A 258 14.96 2.55 -7.02
N HIS A 259 14.92 1.28 -6.62
CA HIS A 259 15.05 0.89 -5.22
C HIS A 259 16.40 1.36 -4.63
N GLY A 260 16.36 2.01 -3.47
CA GLY A 260 17.52 2.55 -2.76
C GLY A 260 18.02 3.89 -3.28
N GLU A 261 17.36 4.46 -4.30
CA GLU A 261 17.70 5.77 -4.82
C GLU A 261 17.44 6.88 -3.79
N GLN A 262 18.28 7.92 -3.79
CA GLN A 262 18.18 9.05 -2.88
C GLN A 262 18.02 10.37 -3.64
N GLN A 263 17.08 11.21 -3.20
CA GLN A 263 16.90 12.58 -3.68
C GLN A 263 16.56 13.52 -2.52
N GLY A 264 17.41 14.52 -2.29
CA GLY A 264 17.28 15.40 -1.13
C GLY A 264 17.25 14.59 0.17
N ALA A 265 16.16 14.71 0.93
CA ALA A 265 15.92 13.96 2.15
C ALA A 265 15.25 12.59 1.95
N LEU A 266 14.82 12.26 0.72
CA LEU A 266 14.08 11.03 0.43
C LEU A 266 15.03 9.89 0.03
N THR A 267 14.78 8.70 0.59
CA THR A 267 15.27 7.42 0.06
C THR A 267 14.07 6.59 -0.38
N TYR A 268 14.10 6.09 -1.61
CA TYR A 268 12.99 5.33 -2.19
C TYR A 268 13.15 3.83 -2.01
N MET A 269 12.07 3.15 -1.72
CA MET A 269 12.04 1.70 -1.51
C MET A 269 10.92 1.07 -2.33
N HIS A 270 11.30 0.27 -3.34
CA HIS A 270 10.34 -0.61 -4.03
C HIS A 270 9.71 -1.60 -3.04
N ALA A 271 8.38 -1.59 -3.00
CA ALA A 271 7.55 -2.32 -2.06
C ALA A 271 6.40 -3.05 -2.79
N PRO A 272 6.71 -3.92 -3.76
CA PRO A 272 5.69 -4.58 -4.56
C PRO A 272 4.83 -5.53 -3.74
N GLY A 273 3.65 -5.82 -4.27
CA GLY A 273 2.78 -6.86 -3.77
C GLY A 273 1.34 -6.41 -3.58
N HIS A 274 1.10 -5.15 -3.21
CA HIS A 274 -0.23 -4.54 -3.36
C HIS A 274 -0.42 -3.94 -4.76
N SER A 275 0.62 -3.27 -5.28
CA SER A 275 0.79 -2.95 -6.71
C SER A 275 2.21 -3.35 -7.15
N PRO A 276 2.44 -3.77 -8.42
CA PRO A 276 3.77 -4.17 -8.85
C PRO A 276 4.78 -3.02 -8.81
N ASP A 277 4.33 -1.79 -9.03
CA ASP A 277 5.13 -0.56 -9.15
C ASP A 277 5.19 0.24 -7.84
N GLU A 278 4.73 -0.33 -6.72
CA GLU A 278 4.60 0.42 -5.48
C GLU A 278 5.93 0.82 -4.86
N ILE A 279 6.03 2.10 -4.47
CA ILE A 279 7.17 2.65 -3.73
C ILE A 279 6.75 3.26 -2.40
N CYS A 280 7.58 3.02 -1.39
CA CYS A 280 7.62 3.80 -0.16
C CYS A 280 8.73 4.87 -0.27
N ALA A 281 8.50 6.06 0.27
CA ALA A 281 9.50 7.12 0.34
C ALA A 281 9.86 7.42 1.80
N VAL A 282 11.12 7.25 2.17
CA VAL A 282 11.61 7.34 3.55
C VAL A 282 12.37 8.64 3.74
N ILE A 283 12.11 9.34 4.84
CA ILE A 283 12.97 10.41 5.35
C ILE A 283 13.59 9.93 6.65
N GLU A 284 14.91 9.81 6.68
CA GLU A 284 15.66 9.44 7.88
C GLU A 284 16.33 10.67 8.51
N ASN A 285 16.15 10.86 9.82
CA ASN A 285 16.91 11.85 10.61
C ASN A 285 17.99 11.17 11.49
N GLY A 286 17.97 9.83 11.55
CA GLY A 286 18.89 8.99 12.30
C GLY A 286 18.35 7.57 12.45
N PRO A 287 19.10 6.64 13.08
CA PRO A 287 18.65 5.26 13.22
C PRO A 287 17.34 5.15 14.01
N GLY A 288 16.27 4.69 13.35
CA GLY A 288 14.94 4.55 13.94
C GLY A 288 14.20 5.87 14.19
N ASP A 289 14.68 6.97 13.63
CA ASP A 289 14.04 8.29 13.69
C ASP A 289 13.81 8.82 12.27
N GLY A 290 12.56 9.07 11.93
CA GLY A 290 12.17 9.40 10.58
C GLY A 290 10.69 9.22 10.33
N MET A 291 10.33 9.36 9.06
CA MET A 291 9.00 9.04 8.56
C MET A 291 9.08 8.23 7.28
N VAL A 292 8.01 7.53 6.95
CA VAL A 292 7.84 6.86 5.66
C VAL A 292 6.46 7.18 5.10
N PHE A 293 6.43 7.65 3.85
CA PHE A 293 5.22 7.72 3.04
C PHE A 293 5.01 6.35 2.41
N THR A 294 3.91 5.68 2.76
CA THR A 294 3.75 4.26 2.45
C THR A 294 2.81 3.97 1.30
N GLY A 295 2.14 4.99 0.73
CA GLY A 295 1.04 4.74 -0.19
C GLY A 295 0.00 3.82 0.47
N ASP A 296 -0.34 2.74 -0.23
CA ASP A 296 -1.23 1.70 0.26
C ASP A 296 -0.48 0.52 0.88
N HIS A 297 0.83 0.54 1.01
CA HIS A 297 1.60 -0.59 1.53
C HIS A 297 1.43 -0.84 3.04
N VAL A 298 1.29 0.21 3.85
CA VAL A 298 1.06 0.11 5.30
C VAL A 298 -0.06 1.05 5.74
N LEU A 299 -1.24 0.49 6.02
CA LEU A 299 -2.43 1.27 6.36
C LEU A 299 -2.87 1.08 7.83
N PRO A 300 -3.33 2.15 8.52
CA PRO A 300 -4.03 2.05 9.80
C PRO A 300 -5.37 1.35 9.65
N GLU A 301 -5.77 0.58 10.68
CA GLU A 301 -7.09 -0.07 10.83
C GLU A 301 -7.48 -1.14 9.79
N ILE A 302 -6.98 -1.05 8.57
CA ILE A 302 -7.25 -1.97 7.46
C ILE A 302 -5.98 -2.70 7.00
N SER A 303 -6.16 -3.78 6.25
CA SER A 303 -5.08 -4.44 5.51
C SER A 303 -5.19 -4.08 4.04
N PRO A 304 -4.10 -3.62 3.42
CA PRO A 304 -4.03 -3.48 1.96
C PRO A 304 -4.34 -4.80 1.27
N HIS A 305 -4.96 -4.73 0.09
CA HIS A 305 -5.30 -5.93 -0.67
C HIS A 305 -4.04 -6.44 -1.39
N PRO A 306 -3.50 -7.63 -1.07
CA PRO A 306 -2.38 -8.18 -1.82
C PRO A 306 -2.84 -8.61 -3.21
N THR A 307 -1.96 -8.48 -4.18
CA THR A 307 -2.11 -9.12 -5.48
C THR A 307 -2.08 -10.65 -5.34
N MET A 308 -2.73 -11.32 -6.30
CA MET A 308 -2.54 -12.74 -6.54
C MET A 308 -1.35 -12.93 -7.45
N LYS A 309 -0.84 -14.16 -7.58
CA LYS A 309 0.12 -14.47 -8.64
C LYS A 309 -0.52 -14.19 -10.00
N THR A 310 0.32 -13.85 -10.97
CA THR A 310 -0.12 -13.62 -12.34
C THR A 310 0.83 -14.26 -13.34
N ALA A 311 0.47 -14.21 -14.62
CA ALA A 311 1.30 -14.66 -15.72
C ALA A 311 1.32 -13.59 -16.81
N PHE A 312 2.50 -13.13 -17.22
CA PHE A 312 2.59 -12.13 -18.27
C PHE A 312 2.50 -12.77 -19.67
N ASN A 313 1.68 -12.18 -20.53
CA ASN A 313 1.68 -12.49 -21.95
C ASN A 313 2.86 -11.80 -22.66
N GLY A 314 3.09 -12.14 -23.93
CA GLY A 314 4.20 -11.55 -24.70
C GLY A 314 4.15 -10.02 -24.82
N ALA A 315 2.97 -9.40 -24.79
CA ALA A 315 2.86 -7.94 -24.87
C ALA A 315 3.38 -7.26 -23.60
N VAL A 316 3.02 -7.79 -22.42
CA VAL A 316 3.50 -7.29 -21.12
C VAL A 316 4.99 -7.58 -20.94
N LEU A 317 5.43 -8.81 -21.23
CA LEU A 317 6.86 -9.17 -21.12
C LEU A 317 7.76 -8.27 -21.97
N ASN A 318 7.32 -7.92 -23.18
CA ASN A 318 8.09 -7.07 -24.09
C ASN A 318 8.11 -5.60 -23.67
N SER A 319 7.18 -5.14 -22.82
CA SER A 319 7.21 -3.76 -22.31
C SER A 319 8.09 -3.62 -21.07
N LEU A 320 8.20 -4.69 -20.25
CA LEU A 320 8.88 -4.66 -18.97
C LEU A 320 10.42 -4.76 -19.09
N PRO A 321 11.18 -4.08 -18.21
CA PRO A 321 12.60 -4.33 -18.04
C PRO A 321 12.86 -5.80 -17.67
N VAL A 322 14.00 -6.35 -18.10
CA VAL A 322 14.33 -7.78 -17.95
C VAL A 322 14.22 -8.26 -16.51
N HIS A 323 14.63 -7.44 -15.54
CA HIS A 323 14.59 -7.78 -14.12
C HIS A 323 13.19 -7.78 -13.49
N TYR A 324 12.15 -7.40 -14.24
CA TYR A 324 10.74 -7.47 -13.81
C TYR A 324 9.88 -8.36 -14.70
N GLN A 325 10.51 -9.18 -15.57
CA GLN A 325 9.77 -10.12 -16.41
C GLN A 325 9.29 -11.36 -15.65
N ASP A 326 9.85 -11.62 -14.46
CA ASP A 326 9.33 -12.63 -13.54
C ASP A 326 8.18 -12.03 -12.72
N PRO A 327 6.91 -12.46 -12.92
CA PRO A 327 5.78 -11.92 -12.17
C PRO A 327 5.89 -12.18 -10.66
N ASP A 328 6.57 -13.25 -10.23
CA ASP A 328 6.70 -13.58 -8.81
C ASP A 328 7.58 -12.56 -8.05
N GLU A 329 8.36 -11.72 -8.75
CA GLU A 329 9.11 -10.61 -8.15
C GLU A 329 8.22 -9.40 -7.80
N SER A 330 7.02 -9.29 -8.38
CA SER A 330 6.14 -8.11 -8.23
C SER A 330 4.72 -8.44 -7.76
N PHE A 331 4.27 -9.67 -7.91
CA PHE A 331 2.92 -10.13 -7.60
C PHE A 331 2.91 -11.22 -6.52
N GLY A 332 1.77 -11.38 -5.86
CA GLY A 332 1.52 -12.43 -4.88
C GLY A 332 1.76 -12.03 -3.43
N LEU A 333 1.14 -12.78 -2.52
CA LEU A 333 1.21 -12.51 -1.09
C LEU A 333 2.64 -12.60 -0.52
N LEU A 334 3.46 -13.55 -0.97
CA LEU A 334 4.83 -13.69 -0.45
C LEU A 334 5.67 -12.43 -0.76
N THR A 335 5.48 -11.86 -1.94
CA THR A 335 6.13 -10.62 -2.38
C THR A 335 5.70 -9.44 -1.53
N TYR A 336 4.39 -9.30 -1.28
CA TYR A 336 3.87 -8.30 -0.35
C TYR A 336 4.45 -8.45 1.07
N LEU A 337 4.56 -9.68 1.59
CA LEU A 337 5.12 -9.94 2.92
C LEU A 337 6.62 -9.59 3.02
N ARG A 338 7.40 -9.87 1.97
CA ARG A 338 8.81 -9.44 1.87
C ARG A 338 8.91 -7.91 1.87
N SER A 339 8.03 -7.24 1.13
CA SER A 339 7.96 -5.77 1.11
C SER A 339 7.56 -5.18 2.47
N LEU A 340 6.64 -5.82 3.20
CA LEU A 340 6.30 -5.42 4.58
C LEU A 340 7.50 -5.58 5.52
N GLN A 341 8.27 -6.66 5.36
CA GLN A 341 9.47 -6.88 6.18
C GLN A 341 10.50 -5.76 5.96
N ARG A 342 10.71 -5.31 4.72
CA ARG A 342 11.61 -4.16 4.44
C ARG A 342 11.18 -2.89 5.18
N VAL A 343 9.88 -2.60 5.27
CA VAL A 343 9.38 -1.47 6.08
C VAL A 343 9.58 -1.70 7.57
N ALA A 344 9.36 -2.92 8.06
CA ALA A 344 9.60 -3.26 9.47
C ALA A 344 11.09 -3.12 9.85
N ASP A 345 12.00 -3.36 8.90
CA ASP A 345 13.45 -3.24 9.08
C ASP A 345 13.93 -1.79 9.21
N LEU A 346 13.10 -0.79 8.88
CA LEU A 346 13.37 0.63 9.16
C LEU A 346 13.41 0.94 10.68
N GLY A 347 12.94 0.01 11.52
CA GLY A 347 12.77 0.18 12.96
C GLY A 347 11.29 0.21 13.34
N SER A 348 10.96 0.24 14.64
CA SER A 348 9.55 0.21 15.09
C SER A 348 8.90 1.57 15.30
N GLU A 349 9.69 2.64 15.37
CA GLU A 349 9.24 3.97 15.78
C GLU A 349 9.16 4.97 14.63
N VAL A 350 9.54 4.57 13.41
CA VAL A 350 9.48 5.44 12.23
C VAL A 350 8.01 5.77 11.94
N ALA A 351 7.69 7.05 11.84
CA ALA A 351 6.31 7.51 11.66
C ALA A 351 5.77 7.10 10.28
N VAL A 352 4.53 6.61 10.22
CA VAL A 352 3.89 6.23 8.96
C VAL A 352 2.96 7.35 8.50
N LEU A 353 3.11 7.76 7.24
CA LEU A 353 2.22 8.64 6.50
C LEU A 353 1.50 7.82 5.41
N PRO A 354 0.31 7.30 5.71
CA PRO A 354 -0.41 6.35 4.85
C PRO A 354 -1.35 7.08 3.87
N ALA A 355 -1.58 6.50 2.69
CA ALA A 355 -2.54 7.08 1.75
C ALA A 355 -3.99 7.04 2.26
N HIS A 356 -4.34 6.09 3.12
CA HIS A 356 -5.67 6.00 3.71
C HIS A 356 -5.66 5.96 5.23
N ARG A 357 -6.80 6.28 5.84
CA ARG A 357 -7.07 6.11 7.27
C ARG A 357 -6.19 6.91 8.22
N LEU A 358 -5.37 7.87 7.78
CA LEU A 358 -4.68 8.79 8.69
C LEU A 358 -5.65 9.49 9.65
N TYR A 359 -6.87 9.78 9.18
CA TYR A 359 -8.03 10.13 9.99
C TYR A 359 -9.19 9.20 9.66
N ASN A 360 -9.94 8.77 10.67
CA ASN A 360 -11.16 7.99 10.48
C ASN A 360 -11.99 7.98 11.76
N ASN A 361 -13.32 7.86 11.68
CA ASN A 361 -14.23 7.82 12.83
C ASN A 361 -13.95 8.92 13.87
N HIS A 362 -13.74 10.16 13.39
CA HIS A 362 -13.46 11.34 14.21
C HIS A 362 -12.14 11.32 15.01
N LYS A 363 -11.18 10.48 14.64
CA LYS A 363 -9.87 10.38 15.30
C LYS A 363 -8.73 10.28 14.29
N PHE A 364 -7.56 10.77 14.70
CA PHE A 364 -6.31 10.48 14.02
C PHE A 364 -5.87 9.04 14.33
N ASN A 365 -5.40 8.32 13.31
CA ASN A 365 -4.80 7.01 13.43
C ASN A 365 -3.33 7.08 13.05
N PHE A 366 -2.55 7.89 13.77
CA PHE A 366 -1.11 7.85 13.57
C PHE A 366 -0.57 6.46 13.92
N GLN A 367 0.36 5.97 13.09
CA GLN A 367 1.00 4.68 13.25
C GLN A 367 2.51 4.86 13.10
N THR A 368 3.24 3.83 13.52
CA THR A 368 4.64 3.65 13.21
C THR A 368 4.82 2.40 12.35
N THR A 369 6.02 2.20 11.83
CA THR A 369 6.43 1.00 11.08
C THR A 369 6.26 -0.31 11.84
N GLN A 370 6.02 -0.30 13.16
CA GLN A 370 5.51 -1.47 13.90
C GLN A 370 4.27 -2.09 13.24
N ARG A 371 3.44 -1.26 12.59
CA ARG A 371 2.23 -1.68 11.86
C ARG A 371 2.54 -2.66 10.73
N ALA A 372 3.71 -2.56 10.08
CA ALA A 372 4.12 -3.53 9.05
C ALA A 372 4.27 -4.95 9.66
N GLY A 373 4.87 -5.05 10.85
CA GLY A 373 4.95 -6.32 11.59
C GLY A 373 3.57 -6.84 12.04
N ASP A 374 2.63 -5.95 12.37
CA ASP A 374 1.24 -6.35 12.65
C ASP A 374 0.53 -6.92 11.41
N LEU A 375 0.79 -6.38 10.22
CA LEU A 375 0.26 -6.88 8.97
C LEU A 375 0.84 -8.26 8.63
N ILE A 376 2.14 -8.48 8.83
CA ILE A 376 2.76 -9.81 8.68
C ILE A 376 2.08 -10.82 9.63
N ARG A 377 1.90 -10.46 10.91
CA ARG A 377 1.18 -11.29 11.90
C ARG A 377 -0.26 -11.59 11.48
N PHE A 378 -0.93 -10.59 10.92
CA PHE A 378 -2.30 -10.72 10.45
C PHE A 378 -2.42 -11.75 9.32
N HIS A 379 -1.55 -11.67 8.31
CA HIS A 379 -1.52 -12.65 7.21
C HIS A 379 -1.10 -14.05 7.69
N ALA A 380 -0.13 -14.15 8.61
CA ALA A 380 0.25 -15.43 9.23
C ALA A 380 -0.94 -16.12 9.93
N ARG A 381 -1.75 -15.36 10.67
CA ARG A 381 -2.99 -15.87 11.29
C ARG A 381 -4.04 -16.25 10.24
N ARG A 382 -4.13 -15.51 9.14
CA ARG A 382 -5.06 -15.80 8.04
C ARG A 382 -4.71 -17.08 7.30
N LEU A 383 -3.42 -17.32 7.03
CA LEU A 383 -2.92 -18.59 6.46
C LEU A 383 -3.36 -19.78 7.33
N GLY A 384 -3.11 -19.70 8.65
CA GLY A 384 -3.55 -20.74 9.59
C GLY A 384 -5.07 -20.92 9.63
N ARG A 385 -5.84 -19.83 9.58
CA ARG A 385 -7.32 -19.86 9.51
C ARG A 385 -7.79 -20.60 8.26
N ILE A 386 -7.24 -20.28 7.09
CA ILE A 386 -7.59 -20.91 5.82
C ILE A 386 -7.29 -22.41 5.84
N LEU A 387 -6.13 -22.82 6.36
CA LEU A 387 -5.78 -24.24 6.52
C LEU A 387 -6.78 -24.99 7.41
N VAL A 388 -7.14 -24.41 8.57
CA VAL A 388 -8.12 -25.00 9.48
C VAL A 388 -9.50 -25.09 8.84
N THR A 389 -9.90 -24.05 8.09
CA THR A 389 -11.20 -23.99 7.42
C THR A 389 -11.31 -24.98 6.26
N ALA A 390 -10.26 -25.16 5.46
CA ALA A 390 -10.25 -26.13 4.37
C ALA A 390 -10.25 -27.57 4.89
N GLY A 391 -9.45 -27.89 5.91
CA GLY A 391 -9.39 -29.24 6.47
C GLY A 391 -8.87 -30.30 5.47
N PRO A 392 -8.83 -31.58 5.88
CA PRO A 392 -8.24 -32.66 5.08
C PRO A 392 -9.16 -33.18 3.96
N GLU A 393 -10.45 -32.87 4.01
CA GLU A 393 -11.42 -33.28 2.99
C GLU A 393 -11.64 -32.15 1.98
N PRO A 394 -11.68 -32.43 0.65
CA PRO A 394 -11.81 -31.39 -0.36
C PRO A 394 -13.02 -30.45 -0.18
N GLN A 395 -12.78 -29.14 -0.03
CA GLN A 395 -13.81 -28.10 0.15
C GLN A 395 -13.93 -27.17 -1.06
N PRO A 396 -15.12 -26.62 -1.35
CA PRO A 396 -15.27 -25.56 -2.34
C PRO A 396 -14.57 -24.27 -1.88
N LEU A 397 -13.98 -23.52 -2.81
CA LEU A 397 -13.36 -22.22 -2.54
C LEU A 397 -14.35 -21.21 -1.92
N GLU A 398 -15.61 -21.24 -2.36
CA GLU A 398 -16.66 -20.40 -1.77
C GLU A 398 -16.82 -20.62 -0.27
N ASP A 399 -16.90 -21.87 0.16
CA ASP A 399 -17.09 -22.21 1.57
C ASP A 399 -15.88 -21.78 2.40
N VAL A 400 -14.67 -22.02 1.90
CA VAL A 400 -13.44 -21.57 2.57
C VAL A 400 -13.41 -20.04 2.68
N THR A 401 -13.80 -19.32 1.63
CA THR A 401 -13.88 -17.86 1.63
C THR A 401 -14.88 -17.34 2.67
N ARG A 402 -16.12 -17.85 2.66
CA ARG A 402 -17.19 -17.44 3.58
C ARG A 402 -16.97 -17.83 5.04
N LEU A 403 -16.18 -18.86 5.30
CA LEU A 403 -15.82 -19.27 6.66
C LEU A 403 -14.59 -18.52 7.19
N THR A 404 -13.70 -18.07 6.28
CA THR A 404 -12.56 -17.21 6.60
C THR A 404 -13.04 -15.81 6.98
N PHE A 405 -13.97 -15.24 6.22
CA PHE A 405 -14.59 -13.93 6.49
C PHE A 405 -16.01 -14.11 7.02
N GLU A 406 -16.28 -13.73 8.27
CA GLU A 406 -17.57 -13.94 8.94
C GLU A 406 -18.80 -13.61 8.05
N ARG A 407 -19.80 -14.52 8.05
CA ARG A 407 -20.97 -14.57 7.14
C ARG A 407 -21.75 -13.27 6.89
N ARG A 408 -21.67 -12.24 7.74
CA ARG A 408 -22.52 -11.04 7.65
C ARG A 408 -21.90 -9.88 6.85
N LYS A 409 -20.68 -10.03 6.32
CA LYS A 409 -19.94 -8.93 5.67
C LYS A 409 -19.71 -9.11 4.15
N LEU A 410 -20.12 -10.23 3.56
CA LEU A 410 -19.75 -10.60 2.18
C LEU A 410 -20.95 -10.62 1.22
N GLU A 411 -21.65 -9.50 1.10
CA GLU A 411 -22.65 -9.30 0.03
C GLU A 411 -22.03 -8.53 -1.15
N GLY A 412 -22.41 -8.89 -2.38
CA GLY A 412 -21.98 -8.20 -3.61
C GLY A 412 -20.46 -8.15 -3.82
N GLY A 413 -19.93 -6.99 -4.21
CA GLY A 413 -18.50 -6.79 -4.50
C GLY A 413 -17.55 -7.08 -3.32
N ASN A 414 -18.04 -7.02 -2.08
CA ASN A 414 -17.26 -7.37 -0.89
C ASN A 414 -16.89 -8.86 -0.87
N PHE A 415 -17.71 -9.73 -1.47
CA PHE A 415 -17.36 -11.14 -1.59
C PHE A 415 -16.21 -11.36 -2.57
N PHE A 416 -16.18 -10.66 -3.70
CA PHE A 416 -15.12 -10.82 -4.68
C PHE A 416 -13.76 -10.36 -4.14
N ALA A 417 -13.72 -9.24 -3.40
CA ALA A 417 -12.50 -8.80 -2.73
C ALA A 417 -12.01 -9.82 -1.67
N ALA A 418 -12.92 -10.43 -0.91
CA ALA A 418 -12.56 -11.49 0.03
C ALA A 418 -12.06 -12.76 -0.69
N LEU A 419 -12.66 -13.08 -1.84
CA LEU A 419 -12.31 -14.23 -2.66
C LEU A 419 -10.89 -14.10 -3.22
N THR A 420 -10.56 -12.98 -3.87
CA THR A 420 -9.22 -12.75 -4.43
C THR A 420 -8.16 -12.70 -3.34
N GLU A 421 -8.49 -12.16 -2.16
CA GLU A 421 -7.58 -12.19 -1.01
C GLU A 421 -7.32 -13.63 -0.55
N VAL A 422 -8.35 -14.47 -0.45
CA VAL A 422 -8.20 -15.90 -0.08
C VAL A 422 -7.38 -16.65 -1.13
N VAL A 423 -7.56 -16.36 -2.42
CA VAL A 423 -6.74 -16.96 -3.49
C VAL A 423 -5.26 -16.62 -3.30
N ALA A 424 -4.90 -15.36 -3.06
CA ALA A 424 -3.51 -14.96 -2.80
C ALA A 424 -2.88 -15.72 -1.61
N HIS A 425 -3.68 -16.04 -0.59
CA HIS A 425 -3.23 -16.86 0.53
C HIS A 425 -3.08 -18.34 0.17
N ILE A 426 -4.01 -18.88 -0.62
CA ILE A 426 -3.98 -20.28 -1.07
C ILE A 426 -2.74 -20.51 -1.95
N GLU A 427 -2.41 -19.60 -2.86
CA GLU A 427 -1.22 -19.71 -3.70
C GLU A 427 0.06 -19.86 -2.87
N LEU A 428 0.21 -19.06 -1.80
CA LEU A 428 1.33 -19.20 -0.87
C LEU A 428 1.31 -20.55 -0.14
N LEU A 429 0.13 -21.04 0.25
CA LEU A 429 -0.01 -22.34 0.90
C LEU A 429 0.28 -23.50 -0.07
N GLU A 430 -0.05 -23.37 -1.36
CA GLU A 430 0.32 -24.33 -2.40
C GLU A 430 1.82 -24.36 -2.63
N ASP A 431 2.47 -23.19 -2.74
CA ASP A 431 3.93 -23.07 -2.85
C ASP A 431 4.66 -23.72 -1.66
N ALA A 432 4.12 -23.53 -0.45
CA ALA A 432 4.64 -24.14 0.77
C ALA A 432 4.34 -25.66 0.85
N GLY A 433 3.42 -26.18 0.03
CA GLY A 433 2.97 -27.57 0.06
C GLY A 433 2.02 -27.89 1.22
N ASP A 434 1.37 -26.89 1.79
CA ASP A 434 0.42 -27.00 2.91
C ASP A 434 -1.03 -27.20 2.43
N MET A 435 -1.30 -26.79 1.19
CA MET A 435 -2.59 -26.94 0.51
C MET A 435 -2.38 -27.52 -0.89
N GLU A 436 -3.41 -28.20 -1.39
CA GLU A 436 -3.51 -28.71 -2.74
C GLU A 436 -4.87 -28.31 -3.31
N VAL A 437 -4.88 -27.86 -4.57
CA VAL A 437 -6.11 -27.69 -5.36
C VAL A 437 -6.27 -28.93 -6.24
N THR A 438 -7.34 -29.67 -6.04
CA THR A 438 -7.65 -30.90 -6.78
C THR A 438 -8.08 -30.61 -8.22
N ASP A 439 -8.07 -31.65 -9.07
CA ASP A 439 -8.49 -31.55 -10.48
C ASP A 439 -9.94 -31.05 -10.65
N ASP A 440 -10.80 -31.25 -9.65
CA ASP A 440 -12.18 -30.73 -9.59
C ASP A 440 -12.29 -29.37 -8.87
N HIS A 441 -11.17 -28.63 -8.78
CA HIS A 441 -11.08 -27.26 -8.26
C HIS A 441 -11.47 -27.11 -6.78
N ARG A 442 -11.22 -28.15 -5.97
CA ARG A 442 -11.49 -28.13 -4.52
C ARG A 442 -10.21 -28.03 -3.72
N LEU A 443 -10.31 -27.43 -2.54
CA LEU A 443 -9.20 -27.15 -1.65
C LEU A 443 -9.02 -28.26 -0.64
N ARG A 444 -7.80 -28.79 -0.50
CA ARG A 444 -7.46 -29.80 0.49
C ARG A 444 -6.19 -29.42 1.25
N ARG A 445 -6.25 -29.44 2.58
CA ARG A 445 -5.06 -29.33 3.44
C ARG A 445 -4.24 -30.62 3.38
N THR A 446 -2.91 -30.50 3.21
CA THR A 446 -1.99 -31.66 3.13
C THR A 446 -1.58 -32.20 4.51
N GLY A 447 -1.82 -31.44 5.57
CA GLY A 447 -1.39 -31.72 6.94
C GLY A 447 -0.04 -31.09 7.29
N ARG A 448 0.65 -30.48 6.33
CA ARG A 448 1.87 -29.69 6.55
C ARG A 448 1.54 -28.27 7.03
N GLU A 449 2.54 -27.60 7.60
CA GLU A 449 2.49 -26.19 8.03
C GLU A 449 3.83 -25.48 7.71
N ASN A 450 4.39 -25.78 6.54
CA ASN A 450 5.66 -25.26 6.04
C ASN A 450 5.65 -23.73 5.86
N TYR A 451 4.48 -23.11 5.69
CA TYR A 451 4.34 -21.65 5.62
C TYR A 451 4.94 -20.97 6.84
N GLN A 452 4.91 -21.59 8.02
CA GLN A 452 5.51 -21.01 9.23
C GLN A 452 7.02 -20.88 9.10
N GLU A 453 7.68 -21.86 8.48
CA GLU A 453 9.12 -21.79 8.23
C GLU A 453 9.43 -20.79 7.12
N LEU A 454 8.64 -20.79 6.05
CA LEU A 454 8.75 -19.78 4.99
C LEU A 454 8.67 -18.36 5.56
N LEU A 455 7.70 -18.10 6.43
CA LEU A 455 7.57 -16.80 7.10
C LEU A 455 8.80 -16.49 7.96
N ARG A 456 9.43 -17.46 8.63
CA ARG A 456 10.67 -17.22 9.41
C ARG A 456 11.87 -16.80 8.56
N THR A 457 11.81 -16.98 7.24
CA THR A 457 12.88 -16.58 6.31
C THR A 457 12.73 -15.17 5.75
N LEU A 458 11.62 -14.48 6.03
CA LEU A 458 11.42 -13.10 5.58
C LEU A 458 12.47 -12.16 6.14
#